data_AF-A0AAC9T059-F1
#
_entry.id   AF-A0AAC9T059-F1
#
_cell.length_a   1.000
_cell.length_b   1.000
_cell.length_c   1.000
_cell.angle_alpha   90.00
_cell.angle_beta   90.00
_cell.angle_gamma   90.00
#
_symmetry.space_group_name_H-M   'P 1'
#
loop_
_entity.id
_entity.type
_entity.pdbx_description
1 polymer ?
#
loop_
_entity_poly.entity_id
_entity_poly.type
_entity_poly.pdbx_seq_one_letter_code
_entity_poly.pdbx_strand_id
1 'polypeptide(L)' 'MLLPDNIHPKLSIYYNGAIIISELNKNPNQKILKLYTKIKNKHDMSFSMFVLSMDWLYIIDYINIDGEGVIKKCL' A
#
# COMPACT_ATOMS: atom_id res chain seq x y z
N MET A 1 6.10 -15.86 -1.90
CA MET A 1 7.31 -15.64 -2.71
C MET A 1 8.45 -15.32 -1.75
N LEU A 2 9.64 -15.88 -2.01
CA LEU A 2 10.80 -15.73 -1.15
C LEU A 2 11.48 -14.39 -1.46
N LEU A 3 11.77 -13.59 -0.42
CA LEU A 3 12.61 -12.40 -0.56
C LEU A 3 14.08 -12.84 -0.58
N PRO A 4 14.90 -12.30 -1.49
CA PRO A 4 16.35 -12.42 -1.37
C PRO A 4 16.83 -11.83 -0.04
N ASP A 5 17.76 -12.53 0.61
CA ASP A 5 18.19 -12.25 1.99
C ASP A 5 18.78 -10.84 2.22
N ASN A 6 19.15 -10.14 1.15
CA ASN A 6 19.81 -8.82 1.20
C ASN A 6 19.01 -7.68 0.57
N ILE A 7 17.69 -7.82 0.38
CA ILE A 7 16.87 -6.69 -0.09
C ILE A 7 16.67 -5.68 1.04
N HIS A 8 17.09 -4.43 0.81
CA HIS A 8 16.77 -3.33 1.71
C HIS A 8 15.24 -3.20 1.86
N PRO A 9 14.65 -3.18 3.08
CA PRO A 9 13.21 -3.28 3.29
C PRO A 9 12.37 -2.27 2.49
N LYS A 10 12.86 -1.04 2.31
CA LYS A 10 12.20 -0.01 1.48
C LYS A 10 12.00 -0.41 0.00
N LEU A 11 12.73 -1.40 -0.50
CA LEU A 11 12.62 -1.94 -1.86
C LEU A 11 11.70 -3.16 -1.93
N SER A 12 11.19 -3.66 -0.78
CA SER A 12 10.33 -4.83 -0.71
C SER A 12 8.85 -4.44 -0.78
N ILE A 13 8.10 -5.07 -1.69
CA ILE A 13 6.64 -4.86 -1.80
C ILE A 13 5.89 -5.29 -0.54
N TYR A 14 6.42 -6.25 0.22
CA TYR A 14 5.80 -6.73 1.46
C TYR A 14 5.92 -5.69 2.58
N TYR A 15 7.10 -5.08 2.73
CA TYR A 15 7.33 -4.06 3.74
C TYR A 15 6.51 -2.79 3.43
N ASN A 16 6.53 -2.35 2.17
CA ASN A 16 5.74 -1.18 1.75
C ASN A 16 4.23 -1.47 1.77
N GLY A 17 3.82 -2.69 1.42
CA GLY A 17 2.45 -3.17 1.59
C GLY A 17 2.00 -3.13 3.05
N ALA A 18 2.83 -3.59 3.99
CA ALA A 18 2.52 -3.52 5.42
C ALA A 18 2.35 -2.06 5.93
N ILE A 19 3.13 -1.11 5.40
CA ILE A 19 2.93 0.32 5.69
C ILE A 19 1.56 0.80 5.21
N ILE A 20 1.17 0.43 3.98
CA ILE A 20 -0.14 0.77 3.41
C ILE A 20 -1.26 0.17 4.27
N ILE A 21 -1.16 -1.10 4.63
CA ILE A 21 -2.09 -1.81 5.52
C ILE A 21 -2.23 -1.08 6.86
N SER A 22 -1.12 -0.66 7.46
CA SER A 22 -1.12 0.06 8.74
C SER A 22 -1.88 1.39 8.69
N GLU A 23 -1.74 2.14 7.59
CA GLU A 23 -2.49 3.40 7.40
C GLU A 23 -3.97 3.14 7.06
N LEU A 24 -4.29 2.10 6.30
CA LEU A 24 -5.67 1.68 6.02
C LEU A 24 -6.38 1.20 7.29
N ASN A 25 -5.72 0.48 8.20
CA ASN A 25 -6.32 0.06 9.47
C ASN A 25 -6.70 1.25 10.37
N LYS A 26 -6.01 2.40 10.23
CA LYS A 26 -6.34 3.64 10.95
C LYS A 26 -7.45 4.43 10.27
N ASN A 27 -7.49 4.39 8.95
CA ASN A 27 -8.50 5.07 8.15
C ASN A 27 -8.90 4.18 6.95
N PRO A 28 -9.95 3.35 7.12
CA PRO A 28 -10.25 2.27 6.19
C PRO A 28 -10.85 2.73 4.86
N ASN A 29 -11.36 3.96 4.79
CA ASN A 29 -12.03 4.50 3.61
C ASN A 29 -11.43 5.84 3.24
N GLN A 30 -10.54 5.86 2.25
CA GLN A 30 -9.90 7.07 1.79
C GLN A 30 -9.54 7.01 0.31
N LYS A 31 -9.55 8.19 -0.35
CA LYS A 31 -9.11 8.33 -1.74
C LYS A 31 -7.64 7.97 -1.89
N ILE A 32 -7.28 7.35 -3.02
CA ILE A 32 -5.92 6.90 -3.34
C ILE A 32 -4.87 8.00 -3.09
N LEU A 33 -5.08 9.20 -3.64
CA LEU A 33 -4.13 10.31 -3.48
C LEU A 33 -3.99 10.76 -2.03
N LYS A 34 -5.07 10.72 -1.24
CA LYS A 34 -5.03 11.07 0.19
C LYS A 34 -4.21 10.03 0.97
N LEU A 35 -4.38 8.75 0.66
CA LEU A 35 -3.57 7.68 1.24
C LEU A 35 -2.09 7.86 0.89
N TYR A 36 -1.79 8.06 -0.40
CA TYR A 36 -0.42 8.24 -0.87
C TYR A 36 0.27 9.42 -0.18
N THR A 37 -0.37 10.59 -0.10
CA THR A 37 0.23 11.77 0.55
C THR A 37 0.58 11.50 2.00
N LYS A 38 -0.28 10.82 2.77
CA LYS A 38 0.02 10.47 4.16
C LYS A 38 1.21 9.53 4.29
N ILE A 39 1.30 8.53 3.40
CA ILE A 39 2.40 7.57 3.39
C ILE A 39 3.70 8.25 2.98
N LYS A 40 3.69 9.07 1.93
CA LYS A 40 4.84 9.84 1.47
C LYS A 40 5.41 10.70 2.60
N ASN A 41 4.56 11.41 3.33
CA ASN A 41 4.99 12.29 4.43
C ASN A 41 5.62 11.54 5.60
N LYS A 42 5.22 10.27 5.85
CA LYS A 42 5.72 9.48 6.99
C LYS A 42 6.91 8.59 6.65
N HIS A 43 6.97 8.07 5.42
CA HIS A 43 7.90 7.00 5.06
C HIS A 43 8.73 7.30 3.81
N ASP A 44 8.54 8.47 3.18
CA ASP A 44 9.24 8.92 1.98
C ASP A 44 9.10 7.96 0.77
N MET A 45 8.07 7.10 0.78
CA MET A 45 7.80 6.12 -0.29
C MET A 45 7.59 6.81 -1.65
N SER A 46 8.19 6.29 -2.71
CA SER A 46 7.92 6.79 -4.07
C SER A 46 6.51 6.41 -4.53
N PHE A 47 5.95 7.18 -5.46
CA PHE A 47 4.64 6.86 -6.04
C PHE A 47 4.65 5.51 -6.76
N SER A 48 5.73 5.18 -7.47
CA SER A 48 5.89 3.88 -8.14
C SER A 48 5.84 2.70 -7.17
N MET A 49 6.52 2.81 -6.02
CA MET A 49 6.51 1.75 -5.01
C MET A 49 5.15 1.63 -4.33
N PHE A 50 4.48 2.75 -4.13
CA PHE A 50 3.11 2.79 -3.62
C PHE A 50 2.14 2.07 -4.57
N VAL A 51 2.14 2.39 -5.86
CA VAL A 51 1.27 1.74 -6.86
C VAL A 51 1.58 0.24 -6.95
N LEU A 52 2.85 -0.14 -7.04
CA LEU A 52 3.24 -1.55 -7.10
C LEU A 52 2.78 -2.34 -5.86
N SER A 53 2.87 -1.73 -4.68
CA SER A 53 2.41 -2.35 -3.44
C SER A 53 0.89 -2.44 -3.37
N MET A 54 0.17 -1.43 -3.89
CA MET A 54 -1.29 -1.45 -4.03
C MET A 54 -1.76 -2.56 -4.99
N ASP A 55 -1.09 -2.72 -6.14
CA ASP A 55 -1.39 -3.80 -7.09
C ASP A 55 -1.23 -5.17 -6.42
N TRP A 56 -0.16 -5.36 -5.66
CA TRP A 56 0.04 -6.59 -4.90
C TRP A 56 -1.07 -6.83 -3.86
N LEU A 57 -1.46 -5.80 -3.10
CA LEU A 57 -2.56 -5.90 -2.13
C LEU A 57 -3.92 -6.18 -2.78
N TYR A 58 -4.15 -5.68 -3.99
CA TYR A 58 -5.36 -5.95 -4.76
C TYR A 58 -5.39 -7.41 -5.24
N ILE A 59 -4.27 -7.92 -5.77
CA ILE A 59 -4.16 -9.31 -6.27
C ILE A 59 -4.42 -10.34 -5.17
N ILE A 60 -4.01 -10.05 -3.93
CA ILE A 60 -4.26 -10.94 -2.78
C ILE A 60 -5.62 -10.71 -2.11
N ASP A 61 -6.48 -9.88 -2.71
CA ASP A 61 -7.81 -9.53 -2.21
C ASP A 61 -7.79 -8.88 -0.81
N TYR A 62 -6.74 -8.12 -0.47
CA TYR A 62 -6.68 -7.34 0.76
C TYR A 62 -7.34 -5.96 0.62
N ILE A 63 -7.33 -5.40 -0.59
CA ILE A 63 -7.97 -4.12 -0.90
C ILE A 63 -8.80 -4.19 -2.18
N ASN A 64 -9.81 -3.32 -2.25
CA ASN A 64 -10.52 -3.01 -3.48
C ASN A 64 -10.63 -1.49 -3.65
N ILE A 65 -10.81 -1.04 -4.88
CA ILE A 65 -10.98 0.36 -5.25
C ILE A 65 -12.36 0.48 -5.90
N ASP A 66 -13.23 1.31 -5.34
CA ASP A 66 -14.54 1.54 -5.95
C ASP A 66 -14.47 2.52 -7.14
N GLY A 67 -15.61 2.69 -7.81
CA GLY A 67 -15.72 3.58 -8.98
C GLY A 67 -15.41 5.06 -8.71
N GLU A 68 -15.29 5.47 -7.43
CA GLU A 68 -14.93 6.82 -7.02
C GLU A 68 -13.45 6.96 -6.62
N GLY A 69 -12.66 5.89 -6.75
CA GLY A 69 -11.25 5.85 -6.37
C GLY A 69 -11.04 5.82 -4.86
N VAL A 70 -12.03 5.36 -4.08
CA VAL A 70 -11.89 5.11 -2.64
C VAL A 70 -11.38 3.70 -2.43
N ILE A 71 -10.31 3.59 -1.65
CA ILE A 71 -9.75 2.30 -1.26
C ILE A 71 -10.56 1.79 -0.08
N LYS A 72 -10.99 0.53 -0.18
CA LYS A 72 -11.68 -0.22 0.87
C LYS A 72 -10.89 -1.46 1.19
N LYS A 73 -10.84 -1.81 2.47
CA LYS A 73 -10.29 -3.08 2.92
C LYS A 73 -11.24 -4.22 2.53
N CYS A 74 -10.68 -5.28 1.96
CA CYS A 74 -11.30 -6.58 1.76
C CYS A 74 -10.88 -7.54 2.90
N LEU A 75 -11.34 -8.80 2.85
CA LEU A 75 -11.23 -9.80 3.93
C LEU A 75 -9.90 -9.78 4.73
#